data_AF-A0A2L1JFI9-F1
#
_entry.id   AF-A0A2L1JFI9-F1
#
_cell.length_a   1.000
_cell.length_b   1.000
_cell.length_c   1.000
_cell.angle_alpha   90.00
_cell.angle_beta   90.00
_cell.angle_gamma   90.00
#
_symmetry.space_group_name_H-M   'P 1'
#
loop_
_entity.id
_entity.type
_entity.pdbx_description
1 polymer ?
#
loop_
_entity_poly.entity_id
_entity_poly.type
_entity_poly.pdbx_seq_one_letter_code
_entity_poly.pdbx_strand_id
1 'polypeptide(L)' 'MNPYTDDLPDAIKRQADRLFYDIERASSMIFAVKTGAKAEGFVLGITCCDGLPAERCELLSNHFDSAVEKRLRLLTAGL' A
#
# COMPACT_ATOMS: atom_id res chain seq x y z
N MET A 1 -8.59 9.78 6.88
CA MET A 1 -9.28 8.47 6.93
C MET A 1 -9.11 7.88 5.54
N ASN A 2 -8.51 6.70 5.43
CA ASN A 2 -8.20 6.09 4.14
C ASN A 2 -9.35 5.16 3.76
N PRO A 3 -10.11 5.46 2.70
CA PRO A 3 -11.30 4.67 2.34
C PRO A 3 -10.96 3.21 2.01
N TYR A 4 -9.70 2.90 1.68
CA TYR A 4 -9.25 1.55 1.32
C TYR A 4 -8.99 0.64 2.53
N THR A 5 -8.99 1.18 3.74
CA THR A 5 -8.62 0.43 4.95
C THR A 5 -9.69 0.48 6.03
N ASP A 6 -10.82 1.15 5.77
CA ASP A 6 -11.78 1.49 6.81
C ASP A 6 -12.49 0.28 7.43
N ASP A 7 -12.60 -0.81 6.68
CA ASP A 7 -13.21 -2.07 7.09
C ASP A 7 -12.18 -3.16 7.46
N LEU A 8 -10.89 -2.82 7.51
CA LEU A 8 -9.85 -3.75 7.93
C LEU A 8 -9.75 -3.85 9.46
N PRO A 9 -9.35 -5.02 10.00
CA PRO A 9 -9.02 -5.16 11.42
C PRO A 9 -7.97 -4.14 11.86
N ASP A 10 -8.12 -3.57 13.05
CA ASP A 10 -7.30 -2.47 13.59
C ASP A 10 -5.79 -2.61 13.36
N ALA A 11 -5.24 -3.80 13.61
CA ALA A 11 -3.80 -4.05 13.47
C ALA A 11 -3.35 -3.95 12.00
N ILE A 12 -4.14 -4.51 11.09
CA ILE A 12 -3.90 -4.46 9.64
C ILE A 12 -4.13 -3.05 9.12
N LYS A 13 -5.23 -2.41 9.54
CA LYS A 13 -5.59 -1.04 9.17
C LYS A 13 -4.46 -0.06 9.47
N ARG A 14 -3.93 -0.06 10.71
CA ARG A 14 -2.86 0.85 11.13
C ARG A 14 -1.58 0.67 10.31
N GLN A 15 -1.22 -0.59 9.99
CA GLN A 15 -0.04 -0.87 9.18
C GLN A 15 -0.26 -0.48 7.72
N ALA A 16 -1.43 -0.77 7.16
CA ALA A 16 -1.81 -0.39 5.81
C ALA A 16 -1.83 1.14 5.63
N ASP A 17 -2.46 1.87 6.55
CA ASP A 17 -2.52 3.33 6.57
C ASP A 17 -1.13 3.96 6.58
N ARG A 18 -0.21 3.39 7.37
CA ARG A 18 1.18 3.85 7.41
C ARG A 18 1.89 3.64 6.07
N LEU A 19 1.68 2.50 5.42
CA LEU A 19 2.27 2.21 4.12
C LEU A 19 1.73 3.15 3.04
N PHE A 20 0.42 3.40 3.01
CA PHE A 20 -0.17 4.38 2.10
C PHE A 20 0.41 5.78 2.33
N TYR A 21 0.51 6.21 3.58
CA TYR A 21 1.11 7.50 3.93
C TYR A 21 2.57 7.61 3.46
N ASP A 22 3.37 6.55 3.65
CA ASP A 22 4.77 6.52 3.23
C ASP A 22 4.91 6.52 1.69
N ILE A 23 4.00 5.85 0.96
CA ILE A 23 3.94 5.86 -0.51
C ILE A 23 3.60 7.27 -1.01
N GLU A 24 2.51 7.87 -0.52
CA GLU A 24 2.02 9.18 -0.96
C GLU A 24 3.06 10.29 -0.77
N ARG A 25 3.88 10.19 0.28
CA ARG A 25 4.90 11.20 0.62
C ARG A 25 6.28 10.86 0.10
N ALA A 26 6.44 9.81 -0.68
CA ALA A 26 7.76 9.38 -1.11
C ALA A 26 8.45 10.45 -1.98
N SER A 27 9.61 10.95 -1.56
CA SER A 27 10.30 12.08 -2.23
C SER A 27 11.17 11.69 -3.42
N SER A 28 11.32 10.40 -3.70
CA SER A 28 12.10 9.90 -4.83
C SER A 28 11.50 8.61 -5.38
N MET A 29 11.78 8.31 -6.65
CA MET A 29 11.32 7.07 -7.29
C MET A 29 11.81 5.83 -6.54
N ILE A 30 13.09 5.83 -6.12
CA ILE A 30 13.68 4.72 -5.36
C ILE A 30 12.91 4.48 -4.06
N PHE A 31 12.58 5.55 -3.34
CA PHE A 31 11.84 5.42 -2.09
C PHE A 31 10.39 4.98 -2.33
N ALA A 32 9.73 5.49 -3.37
CA ALA A 32 8.37 5.06 -3.74
C ALA A 32 8.31 3.56 -4.08
N VAL A 33 9.21 3.06 -4.94
CA VAL A 33 9.28 1.63 -5.29
C VAL A 33 9.61 0.77 -4.07
N LYS A 34 10.56 1.20 -3.22
CA LYS A 34 10.92 0.46 -1.99
C LYS A 34 9.73 0.33 -1.05
N THR A 35 8.93 1.38 -0.88
CA THR A 35 7.73 1.33 -0.03
C THR A 35 6.63 0.50 -0.67
N GLY A 36 6.46 0.55 -2.00
CA GLY A 36 5.57 -0.36 -2.73
C GLY A 36 5.91 -1.83 -2.49
N ALA A 37 7.19 -2.20 -2.60
CA ALA A 37 7.65 -3.57 -2.32
C ALA A 37 7.38 -4.01 -0.87
N LYS A 38 7.47 -3.09 0.10
CA LYS A 38 7.08 -3.38 1.49
C LYS A 38 5.58 -3.63 1.63
N ALA A 39 4.77 -2.87 0.89
CA ALA A 39 3.32 -3.03 0.90
C ALA A 39 2.90 -4.39 0.30
N GLU A 40 3.54 -4.79 -0.79
CA GLU A 40 3.37 -6.13 -1.38
C GLU A 40 3.78 -7.24 -0.40
N GLY A 41 4.95 -7.11 0.24
CA GLY A 41 5.36 -8.07 1.27
C GLY A 41 4.41 -8.13 2.47
N PHE A 42 3.79 -7.01 2.83
CA PHE A 42 2.77 -6.94 3.88
C PHE A 42 1.49 -7.69 3.47
N VAL A 43 0.97 -7.48 2.25
CA VAL A 43 -0.21 -8.20 1.76
C VAL A 43 0.06 -9.70 1.63
N LEU A 44 1.23 -10.09 1.12
CA LEU A 44 1.66 -11.48 1.06
C LEU A 44 1.69 -12.11 2.46
N GLY A 45 2.24 -11.39 3.45
CA GLY A 45 2.29 -11.85 4.83
C GLY A 45 0.91 -12.09 5.43
N ILE A 46 -0.05 -11.18 5.19
CA ILE A 46 -1.45 -11.34 5.61
C ILE A 46 -2.09 -12.55 4.94
N THR A 47 -1.86 -12.72 3.64
CA THR A 47 -2.41 -13.83 2.87
C THR A 47 -1.91 -15.17 3.40
N CYS A 48 -0.61 -15.28 3.69
CA CYS A 48 0.00 -16.51 4.20
C CYS A 48 -0.48 -16.91 5.61
N CYS A 49 -1.00 -15.98 6.40
CA CYS A 49 -1.52 -16.25 7.74
C CYS A 49 -3.05 -16.26 7.82
N ASP A 50 -3.74 -16.26 6.68
CA ASP A 50 -5.20 -16.16 6.59
C ASP A 50 -5.76 -14.96 7.38
N GLY A 51 -5.00 -13.86 7.44
CA GLY A 51 -5.36 -12.67 8.22
C GLY A 51 -6.52 -11.86 7.61
N LEU A 52 -6.80 -12.07 6.32
CA LEU A 52 -7.94 -11.53 5.58
C LEU A 52 -8.41 -12.54 4.51
N PRO A 53 -9.66 -12.45 4.04
CA PRO A 53 -10.09 -13.17 2.84
C PRO A 53 -9.22 -12.83 1.62
N ALA A 54 -8.95 -13.81 0.77
CA ALA A 54 -8.09 -13.63 -0.41
C ALA A 54 -8.51 -12.46 -1.31
N GLU A 55 -9.81 -12.32 -1.56
CA GLU A 55 -10.38 -11.18 -2.33
C GLU A 55 -10.06 -9.83 -1.69
N ARG A 56 -10.01 -9.75 -0.35
CA ARG A 56 -9.64 -8.53 0.37
C ARG A 56 -8.15 -8.25 0.31
N CYS A 57 -7.31 -9.29 0.32
CA CYS A 57 -5.88 -9.14 0.07
C CYS A 57 -5.60 -8.63 -1.34
N GLU A 58 -6.27 -9.18 -2.35
CA GLU A 58 -6.15 -8.75 -3.75
C GLU A 58 -6.59 -7.28 -3.91
N LEU A 59 -7.73 -6.91 -3.33
CA LEU A 59 -8.19 -5.52 -3.34
C LEU A 59 -7.16 -4.56 -2.70
N LEU A 60 -6.59 -4.96 -1.56
CA LEU A 60 -5.59 -4.15 -0.86
C LEU A 60 -4.29 -4.00 -1.65
N SER A 61 -3.80 -5.08 -2.30
CA SER A 61 -2.65 -5.04 -3.20
C SER A 61 -2.90 -4.10 -4.38
N ASN A 62 -4.06 -4.22 -5.05
CA ASN A 62 -4.45 -3.32 -6.14
C ASN A 62 -4.47 -1.84 -5.72
N HIS A 63 -4.91 -1.54 -4.49
CA HIS A 63 -4.87 -0.18 -3.97
C HIS A 63 -3.45 0.32 -3.72
N PHE A 64 -2.55 -0.52 -3.20
CA PHE A 64 -1.15 -0.17 -3.05
C PHE A 64 -0.48 0.08 -4.40
N ASP A 65 -0.69 -0.78 -5.38
CA ASP A 65 -0.17 -0.63 -6.74
C ASP A 65 -0.62 0.69 -7.36
N SER A 66 -1.91 1.01 -7.26
CA SER A 66 -2.45 2.28 -7.75
C SER A 66 -1.81 3.49 -7.06
N ALA A 67 -1.59 3.42 -5.74
CA ALA A 67 -0.94 4.50 -4.99
C ALA A 67 0.53 4.69 -5.41
N VAL A 68 1.26 3.58 -5.60
CA VAL A 68 2.66 3.61 -6.07
C VAL A 68 2.74 4.16 -7.48
N GLU A 69 1.91 3.67 -8.39
CA GLU A 69 1.86 4.15 -9.78
C GLU A 69 1.57 5.65 -9.84
N LYS A 70 0.53 6.10 -9.12
CA LYS A 70 0.19 7.52 -9.02
C LYS A 70 1.37 8.34 -8.51
N ARG A 71 2.07 7.86 -7.48
CA ARG A 71 3.22 8.58 -6.93
C ARG A 71 4.39 8.63 -7.91
N LEU A 72 4.70 7.52 -8.58
CA LEU A 72 5.77 7.47 -9.58
C LEU A 72 5.50 8.43 -10.73
N ARG A 73 4.26 8.46 -11.25
CA ARG A 73 3.86 9.42 -12.29
C ARG A 73 4.13 10.86 -11.87
N LEU A 74 3.77 11.24 -10.63
CA LEU A 74 4.04 12.58 -10.09
C LEU A 74 5.55 12.86 -10.01
N LEU A 75 6.36 11.92 -9.52
CA LEU A 75 7.80 12.07 -9.40
C LEU A 75 8.52 12.15 -10.75
N THR A 76 7.98 11.50 -11.79
CA THR A 76 8.52 11.57 -13.16
C THR A 76 8.09 12.83 -13.92
N ALA A 77 7.00 13.48 -13.50
CA ALA A 77 6.48 14.67 -14.17
C ALA A 77 7.33 15.94 -13.93
N GLY A 78 8.37 15.87 -13.09
CA GLY A 78 9.31 16.98 -12.86
C GLY A 78 8.73 18.17 -12.09
N LEU A 79 7.61 17.98 -11.38
CA LEU A 79 7.02 18.97 -10.46
C LEU A 79 7.72 18.95 -9.10
#